data_AF-B7FAB8-F1
#
_entry.id   AF-B7FAB8-F1
#
_cell.length_a   1.000
_cell.length_b   1.000
_cell.length_c   1.000
_cell.angle_alpha   90.00
_cell.angle_beta   90.00
_cell.angle_gamma   90.00
#
_symmetry.space_group_name_H-M   'P 1'
#
loop_
_entity.id
_entity.type
_entity.pdbx_description
1 polymer ?
#
loop_
_entity_poly.entity_id
_entity_poly.type
_entity_poly.pdbx_seq_one_letter_code
_entity_poly.pdbx_strand_id
1 'polypeptide(L)'
;MALAYVDLSRDAMAASPPDVIGCCEVLERALKLLQEDGASNLAPDLLSQIDETLEEITPRCVLELLSLPIDTEHHKKRQEGLQGARNILWSVGRGGIATVGGGFSREAFMNEAFLRMTSIEQMDFFSKTPNSIPPEWFEIYNVALAHVAQAIISKRPQFIMMADDLFEQLQKFNIGSHYAYDNEMDLALERAFCSLLVGDVSKCRMWLGIDNESSPYRDPKILEFIVTNSSISEENDLLPGLCKLLETWLIFEVFPRSRDTRGMQFRLGDYYDDPEVLSYLERMEGGGASHLAAAAAIAKLGAQATAALGTVKSNAIQAFNKVFPLIEQLDRSAMENTKDGPGGYLENFDQENAPAHDSRNAALKIISAGALFALLAVIGAKYLPRKRPLSAIRSEHGSVAVANSVDSTDDPALDEDPVHIPRMDAKLAEDIVRKWQSIKSKALGPEHSVASLQEVLDGNMLKVWTDRAAEIERHGWFWEYTLSDVTIDSITISLDGRRATVEATIDEAGQLTDVTEPRNNDSYDTKYTTRYEMAFSKLGGWKITEGAVLKS
;
A
#
# COMPACT_ATOMS: atom_id res chain seq x y z
N MET A 1 -8.69 33.18 -18.13
CA MET A 1 -9.56 32.53 -17.12
C MET A 1 -8.86 31.36 -16.44
N ALA A 2 -8.30 30.38 -17.16
CA ALA A 2 -7.56 29.25 -16.54
C ALA A 2 -6.45 29.68 -15.56
N LEU A 3 -5.62 30.68 -15.93
CA LEU A 3 -4.58 31.21 -15.02
C LEU A 3 -5.13 31.77 -13.70
N ALA A 4 -6.33 32.36 -13.70
CA ALA A 4 -6.95 32.86 -12.47
C ALA A 4 -7.32 31.71 -11.53
N TYR A 5 -7.74 30.57 -12.06
CA TYR A 5 -7.99 29.36 -11.27
C TYR A 5 -6.69 28.75 -10.71
N VAL A 6 -5.58 28.85 -11.46
CA VAL A 6 -4.24 28.45 -10.96
C VAL A 6 -3.78 29.35 -9.82
N ASP A 7 -4.06 30.66 -9.89
CA ASP A 7 -3.74 31.56 -8.78
C ASP A 7 -4.62 31.26 -7.54
N LEU A 8 -5.91 30.97 -7.75
CA LEU A 8 -6.79 30.52 -6.66
C LEU A 8 -6.33 29.19 -6.05
N SER A 9 -5.74 28.28 -6.83
CA SER A 9 -5.23 27.01 -6.31
C SER A 9 -4.02 27.22 -5.41
N ARG A 10 -3.15 28.17 -5.77
CA ARG A 10 -2.01 28.59 -4.94
C ARG A 10 -2.47 29.21 -3.64
N ASP A 11 -3.49 30.05 -3.69
CA ASP A 11 -4.07 30.66 -2.48
C ASP A 11 -4.68 29.60 -1.55
N ALA A 12 -5.39 28.60 -2.11
CA ALA A 12 -5.94 27.47 -1.36
C ALA A 12 -4.83 26.64 -0.68
N MET A 13 -3.73 26.35 -1.39
CA MET A 13 -2.59 25.63 -0.83
C MET A 13 -1.76 26.46 0.18
N ALA A 14 -1.82 27.78 0.09
CA ALA A 14 -1.16 28.69 1.03
C ALA A 14 -1.97 28.91 2.33
N ALA A 15 -3.21 28.43 2.40
CA ALA A 15 -4.02 28.46 3.61
C ALA A 15 -3.39 27.60 4.74
N SER A 16 -3.83 27.82 5.98
CA SER A 16 -3.36 27.08 7.15
C SER A 16 -4.55 26.58 7.99
N PRO A 17 -4.87 25.27 7.97
CA PRO A 17 -4.24 24.23 7.12
C PRO A 17 -4.54 24.44 5.62
N PRO A 18 -3.73 23.84 4.71
CA PRO A 18 -3.99 23.91 3.27
C PRO A 18 -5.37 23.38 2.90
N ASP A 19 -6.08 24.07 2.01
CA ASP A 19 -7.37 23.62 1.46
C ASP A 19 -7.14 22.79 0.19
N VAL A 20 -6.81 21.50 0.37
CA VAL A 20 -6.47 20.60 -0.74
C VAL A 20 -7.70 20.31 -1.60
N ILE A 21 -8.88 20.17 -0.99
CA ILE A 21 -10.16 20.00 -1.71
C ILE A 21 -10.41 21.21 -2.61
N GLY A 22 -10.35 22.43 -2.06
CA GLY A 22 -10.54 23.66 -2.81
C GLY A 22 -9.52 23.82 -3.93
N CYS A 23 -8.25 23.47 -3.69
CA CYS A 23 -7.18 23.45 -4.69
C CYS A 23 -7.51 22.52 -5.88
N CYS A 24 -7.90 21.28 -5.61
CA CYS A 24 -8.32 20.34 -6.65
C CYS A 24 -9.51 20.86 -7.45
N GLU A 25 -10.56 21.34 -6.78
CA GLU A 25 -11.78 21.84 -7.45
C GLU A 25 -11.48 22.97 -8.44
N VAL A 26 -10.57 23.90 -8.09
CA VAL A 26 -10.22 25.01 -9.00
C VAL A 26 -9.27 24.57 -10.11
N LEU A 27 -8.36 23.63 -9.86
CA LEU A 27 -7.47 23.08 -10.90
C LEU A 27 -8.24 22.24 -11.92
N GLU A 28 -9.22 21.43 -11.50
CA GLU A 28 -10.11 20.69 -12.41
C GLU A 28 -10.93 21.65 -13.29
N ARG A 29 -11.40 22.77 -12.75
CA ARG A 29 -12.07 23.82 -13.55
C ARG A 29 -11.12 24.46 -14.54
N ALA A 30 -9.86 24.71 -14.16
CA ALA A 30 -8.84 25.23 -15.06
C ALA A 30 -8.58 24.24 -16.21
N LEU A 31 -8.43 22.96 -15.89
CA LEU A 31 -8.21 21.88 -16.86
C LEU A 31 -9.38 21.78 -17.84
N LYS A 32 -10.61 21.74 -17.34
CA LYS A 32 -11.83 21.68 -18.16
C LYS A 32 -11.93 22.85 -19.14
N LEU A 33 -11.62 24.08 -18.68
CA LEU A 33 -11.61 25.25 -19.55
C LEU A 33 -10.55 25.19 -20.65
N LEU A 34 -9.38 24.62 -20.36
CA LEU A 34 -8.32 24.43 -21.37
C LEU A 34 -8.70 23.35 -22.40
N GLN A 35 -9.54 22.39 -22.02
CA GLN A 35 -10.00 21.28 -22.87
C GLN A 35 -11.22 21.64 -23.73
N GLU A 36 -12.16 22.46 -23.24
CA GLU A 36 -13.44 22.75 -23.93
C GLU A 36 -13.32 23.75 -25.10
N ASP A 37 -12.21 24.49 -25.23
CA ASP A 37 -12.14 25.70 -26.07
C ASP A 37 -11.30 25.58 -27.37
N GLY A 38 -11.14 24.38 -27.95
CA GLY A 38 -10.23 24.18 -29.10
C GLY A 38 -8.78 24.56 -28.79
N ALA A 39 -8.48 24.72 -27.50
CA ALA A 39 -7.31 25.34 -26.90
C ALA A 39 -6.31 24.34 -26.33
N SER A 40 -6.52 23.04 -26.57
CA SER A 40 -5.53 21.99 -26.29
C SER A 40 -4.16 22.33 -26.91
N ASN A 41 -4.16 23.08 -28.02
CA ASN A 41 -2.96 23.57 -28.71
C ASN A 41 -2.50 24.97 -28.27
N LEU A 42 -3.30 25.72 -27.50
CA LEU A 42 -3.02 27.11 -27.10
C LEU A 42 -2.04 27.19 -25.93
N ALA A 43 -2.11 26.24 -24.98
CA ALA A 43 -1.24 26.19 -23.81
C ALA A 43 -0.97 24.75 -23.34
N PRO A 44 -0.32 23.91 -24.17
CA PRO A 44 -0.07 22.51 -23.85
C PRO A 44 0.79 22.35 -22.59
N ASP A 45 1.78 23.22 -22.40
CA ASP A 45 2.65 23.20 -21.21
C ASP A 45 1.87 23.45 -19.92
N LEU A 46 0.89 24.38 -19.96
CA LEU A 46 0.05 24.68 -18.80
C LEU A 46 -0.92 23.53 -18.50
N LEU A 47 -1.45 22.88 -19.54
CA LEU A 47 -2.30 21.72 -19.40
C LEU A 47 -1.53 20.56 -18.74
N SER A 48 -0.33 20.25 -19.23
CA SER A 48 0.56 19.23 -18.63
C SER A 48 0.87 19.53 -17.17
N GLN A 49 1.22 20.79 -16.85
CA GLN A 49 1.51 21.19 -15.47
C GLN A 49 0.31 21.04 -14.54
N ILE A 50 -0.90 21.40 -14.99
CA ILE A 50 -2.11 21.24 -14.20
C ILE A 50 -2.44 19.75 -14.00
N ASP A 51 -2.28 18.94 -15.04
CA ASP A 51 -2.53 17.50 -15.00
C ASP A 51 -1.55 16.78 -14.06
N GLU A 52 -0.25 17.03 -14.19
CA GLU A 52 0.80 16.51 -13.30
C GLU A 52 0.56 16.94 -11.84
N THR A 53 0.17 18.20 -11.63
CA THR A 53 -0.15 18.70 -10.28
C THR A 53 -1.37 17.97 -9.71
N LEU A 54 -2.43 17.80 -10.50
CA LEU A 54 -3.63 17.06 -10.11
C LEU A 54 -3.31 15.60 -9.80
N GLU A 55 -2.50 14.93 -10.62
CA GLU A 55 -2.05 13.56 -10.36
C GLU A 55 -1.33 13.45 -9.00
N GLU A 56 -0.48 14.41 -8.65
CA GLU A 56 0.24 14.44 -7.38
C GLU A 56 -0.67 14.68 -6.16
N ILE A 57 -1.63 15.61 -6.26
CA ILE A 57 -2.45 16.02 -5.10
C ILE A 57 -3.75 15.22 -4.94
N THR A 58 -4.25 14.58 -6.00
CA THR A 58 -5.56 13.90 -6.01
C THR A 58 -5.69 12.86 -4.90
N PRO A 59 -4.69 12.00 -4.62
CA PRO A 59 -4.80 11.03 -3.54
C PRO A 59 -5.01 11.69 -2.16
N ARG A 60 -4.33 12.82 -1.88
CA ARG A 60 -4.55 13.57 -0.64
C ARG A 60 -5.94 14.20 -0.61
N CYS A 61 -6.39 14.80 -1.72
CA CYS A 61 -7.73 15.36 -1.84
C CYS A 61 -8.82 14.31 -1.57
N VAL A 62 -8.67 13.10 -2.15
CA VAL A 62 -9.58 11.98 -1.90
C VAL A 62 -9.61 11.59 -0.43
N LEU A 63 -8.46 11.50 0.23
CA LEU A 63 -8.40 11.22 1.67
C LEU A 63 -9.08 12.34 2.49
N GLU A 64 -8.93 13.61 2.12
CA GLU A 64 -9.63 14.71 2.79
C GLU A 64 -11.14 14.66 2.57
N LEU A 65 -11.62 14.37 1.36
CA LEU A 65 -13.03 14.14 1.05
C LEU A 65 -13.62 13.01 1.90
N LEU A 66 -12.90 11.89 2.05
CA LEU A 66 -13.30 10.79 2.94
C LEU A 66 -13.27 11.18 4.42
N SER A 67 -12.41 12.13 4.81
CA SER A 67 -12.28 12.62 6.18
C SER A 67 -13.40 13.57 6.59
N LEU A 68 -14.17 14.11 5.64
CA LEU A 68 -15.32 14.97 5.93
C LEU A 68 -16.32 14.31 6.89
N PRO A 69 -17.05 15.10 7.71
CA PRO A 69 -18.01 14.59 8.68
C PRO A 69 -19.04 13.62 8.08
N ILE A 70 -19.52 12.66 8.89
CA ILE A 70 -20.59 11.72 8.52
C ILE A 70 -21.94 12.41 8.78
N ASP A 71 -22.25 13.44 7.98
CA ASP A 71 -23.51 14.17 8.05
C ASP A 71 -24.14 14.35 6.66
N THR A 72 -25.36 14.89 6.63
CA THR A 72 -26.10 15.10 5.39
C THR A 72 -25.51 16.19 4.50
N GLU A 73 -24.81 17.18 5.09
CA GLU A 73 -24.21 18.31 4.36
C GLU A 73 -23.03 17.83 3.50
N HIS A 74 -22.17 16.99 4.07
CA HIS A 74 -20.95 16.51 3.42
C HIS A 74 -21.14 15.21 2.64
N HIS A 75 -22.33 14.60 2.68
CA HIS A 75 -22.61 13.31 2.04
C HIS A 75 -22.18 13.25 0.57
N LYS A 76 -22.48 14.29 -0.23
CA LYS A 76 -22.10 14.33 -1.65
C LYS A 76 -20.58 14.36 -1.86
N LYS A 77 -19.87 15.23 -1.13
CA LYS A 77 -18.41 15.34 -1.20
C LYS A 77 -17.73 14.06 -0.73
N ARG A 78 -18.26 13.39 0.30
CA ARG A 78 -17.79 12.07 0.71
C ARG A 78 -17.98 11.01 -0.38
N GLN A 79 -19.12 11.02 -1.07
CA GLN A 79 -19.35 10.11 -2.21
C GLN A 79 -18.36 10.36 -3.36
N GLU A 80 -17.99 11.62 -3.62
CA GLU A 80 -16.90 11.97 -4.53
C GLU A 80 -15.57 11.38 -4.05
N GLY A 81 -15.26 11.47 -2.75
CA GLY A 81 -14.08 10.82 -2.15
C GLY A 81 -14.09 9.29 -2.32
N LEU A 82 -15.22 8.63 -2.08
CA LEU A 82 -15.35 7.17 -2.28
C LEU A 82 -15.13 6.79 -3.75
N GLN A 83 -15.70 7.57 -4.67
CA GLN A 83 -15.51 7.35 -6.10
C GLN A 83 -14.07 7.65 -6.54
N GLY A 84 -13.43 8.67 -5.98
CA GLY A 84 -12.02 8.97 -6.24
C GLY A 84 -11.11 7.86 -5.74
N ALA A 85 -11.37 7.30 -4.55
CA ALA A 85 -10.61 6.16 -4.02
C ALA A 85 -10.75 4.94 -4.93
N ARG A 86 -11.95 4.69 -5.46
CA ARG A 86 -12.20 3.64 -6.48
C ARG A 86 -11.40 3.90 -7.74
N ASN A 87 -11.43 5.13 -8.26
CA ASN A 87 -10.69 5.47 -9.48
C ASN A 87 -9.19 5.27 -9.28
N ILE A 88 -8.64 5.67 -8.13
CA ILE A 88 -7.22 5.48 -7.80
C ILE A 88 -6.87 3.99 -7.65
N LEU A 89 -7.68 3.23 -6.92
CA LEU A 89 -7.40 1.82 -6.61
C LEU A 89 -7.85 0.87 -7.73
N TRP A 90 -8.62 1.32 -8.71
CA TRP A 90 -9.05 0.48 -9.83
C TRP A 90 -8.51 0.94 -11.17
N SER A 91 -7.63 1.94 -11.20
CA SER A 91 -6.97 2.45 -12.41
C SER A 91 -6.03 1.45 -13.08
N VAL A 92 -5.74 0.29 -12.45
CA VAL A 92 -4.80 -0.72 -12.97
C VAL A 92 -5.43 -2.11 -12.98
N GLY A 93 -5.65 -2.65 -14.17
CA GLY A 93 -5.85 -4.09 -14.35
C GLY A 93 -4.53 -4.84 -14.07
N ARG A 94 -4.62 -5.92 -13.27
CA ARG A 94 -3.53 -6.81 -12.82
C ARG A 94 -2.21 -6.12 -12.48
N GLY A 95 -1.98 -5.90 -11.19
CA GLY A 95 -0.61 -5.99 -10.66
C GLY A 95 -0.19 -5.00 -9.59
N GLY A 96 -1.05 -4.14 -9.04
CA GLY A 96 -0.66 -3.29 -7.90
C GLY A 96 0.55 -2.36 -8.13
N ILE A 97 0.99 -2.18 -9.38
CA ILE A 97 2.27 -1.54 -9.76
C ILE A 97 2.14 -0.05 -10.11
N ALA A 98 0.94 0.53 -10.27
CA ALA A 98 0.87 1.98 -10.36
C ALA A 98 1.15 2.59 -8.99
N THR A 99 2.22 3.38 -8.91
CA THR A 99 2.40 4.33 -7.84
C THR A 99 1.15 5.21 -7.78
N VAL A 100 0.49 5.23 -6.62
CA VAL A 100 -0.56 6.21 -6.39
C VAL A 100 0.14 7.56 -6.33
N GLY A 101 -0.35 8.54 -7.09
CA GLY A 101 0.22 9.88 -7.14
C GLY A 101 0.49 10.48 -5.76
N GLY A 102 1.45 11.39 -5.64
CA GLY A 102 1.80 12.00 -4.34
C GLY A 102 2.59 11.08 -3.40
N GLY A 103 3.22 10.02 -3.93
CA GLY A 103 4.20 9.18 -3.23
C GLY A 103 3.58 8.02 -2.43
N PHE A 104 2.33 7.66 -2.68
CA PHE A 104 1.69 6.53 -2.01
C PHE A 104 1.96 5.20 -2.75
N SER A 105 2.22 4.14 -1.98
CA SER A 105 1.97 2.78 -2.50
C SER A 105 0.47 2.52 -2.53
N ARG A 106 0.03 1.58 -3.38
CA ARG A 106 -1.36 1.12 -3.40
C ARG A 106 -1.86 0.74 -2.00
N GLU A 107 -1.09 -0.09 -1.30
CA GLU A 107 -1.40 -0.57 0.05
C GLU A 107 -1.48 0.59 1.04
N ALA A 108 -0.51 1.52 1.03
CA ALA A 108 -0.49 2.67 1.93
C ALA A 108 -1.71 3.57 1.69
N PHE A 109 -2.05 3.84 0.43
CA PHE A 109 -3.24 4.61 0.11
C PHE A 109 -4.52 3.89 0.54
N MET A 110 -4.63 2.58 0.30
CA MET A 110 -5.80 1.81 0.71
C MET A 110 -5.99 1.81 2.21
N ASN A 111 -4.92 1.56 2.99
CA ASN A 111 -4.97 1.58 4.44
C ASN A 111 -5.41 2.95 4.95
N GLU A 112 -4.83 4.04 4.44
CA GLU A 112 -5.25 5.40 4.79
C GLU A 112 -6.72 5.67 4.41
N ALA A 113 -7.15 5.24 3.22
CA ALA A 113 -8.52 5.43 2.77
C ALA A 113 -9.52 4.67 3.66
N PHE A 114 -9.23 3.40 3.97
CA PHE A 114 -10.08 2.55 4.80
C PHE A 114 -10.22 3.12 6.22
N LEU A 115 -9.14 3.64 6.80
CA LEU A 115 -9.18 4.32 8.10
C LEU A 115 -10.13 5.54 8.14
N ARG A 116 -10.53 6.08 6.98
CA ARG A 116 -11.47 7.23 6.87
C ARG A 116 -12.88 6.81 6.43
N MET A 117 -13.03 5.59 5.93
CA MET A 117 -14.30 4.96 5.58
C MET A 117 -14.95 4.31 6.81
N THR A 118 -16.28 4.26 6.79
CA THR A 118 -17.12 3.43 7.69
C THR A 118 -17.04 1.96 7.27
N SER A 119 -17.36 1.03 8.16
CA SER A 119 -17.34 -0.40 7.82
C SER A 119 -18.25 -0.73 6.64
N ILE A 120 -19.42 -0.07 6.55
CA ILE A 120 -20.35 -0.27 5.43
C ILE A 120 -19.80 0.29 4.11
N GLU A 121 -19.07 1.41 4.14
CA GLU A 121 -18.41 1.97 2.95
C GLU A 121 -17.27 1.04 2.47
N GLN A 122 -16.50 0.45 3.39
CA GLN A 122 -15.45 -0.53 3.04
C GLN A 122 -16.04 -1.79 2.39
N MET A 123 -17.13 -2.31 2.95
CA MET A 123 -17.86 -3.45 2.37
C MET A 123 -18.41 -3.13 0.98
N ASP A 124 -19.06 -1.96 0.81
CA ASP A 124 -19.59 -1.50 -0.47
C ASP A 124 -18.47 -1.31 -1.50
N PHE A 125 -17.34 -0.75 -1.07
CA PHE A 125 -16.14 -0.61 -1.89
C PHE A 125 -15.71 -1.95 -2.47
N PHE A 126 -15.50 -2.97 -1.63
CA PHE A 126 -15.05 -4.29 -2.06
C PHE A 126 -16.06 -5.01 -2.95
N SER A 127 -17.36 -4.93 -2.62
CA SER A 127 -18.42 -5.58 -3.41
C SER A 127 -18.55 -5.04 -4.84
N LYS A 128 -18.08 -3.81 -5.07
CA LYS A 128 -18.09 -3.12 -6.36
C LYS A 128 -16.76 -3.21 -7.10
N THR A 129 -15.74 -3.83 -6.51
CA THR A 129 -14.46 -4.08 -7.18
C THR A 129 -14.72 -4.91 -8.44
N PRO A 130 -14.33 -4.44 -9.64
CA PRO A 130 -14.53 -5.20 -10.87
C PRO A 130 -13.83 -6.55 -10.82
N ASN A 131 -14.48 -7.61 -11.33
CA ASN A 131 -13.90 -8.97 -11.38
C ASN A 131 -12.57 -9.06 -12.14
N SER A 132 -12.25 -8.07 -12.98
CA SER A 132 -10.98 -7.94 -13.70
C SER A 132 -9.81 -7.53 -12.80
N ILE A 133 -10.08 -7.10 -11.57
CA ILE A 133 -9.10 -6.68 -10.57
C ILE A 133 -9.14 -7.70 -9.43
N PRO A 134 -8.23 -8.70 -9.43
CA PRO A 134 -8.18 -9.67 -8.34
C PRO A 134 -7.81 -8.93 -7.04
N PRO A 135 -8.57 -9.13 -5.95
CA PRO A 135 -8.26 -8.50 -4.68
C PRO A 135 -6.97 -9.08 -4.09
N GLU A 136 -6.12 -8.22 -3.53
CA GLU A 136 -4.95 -8.67 -2.78
C GLU A 136 -5.36 -9.18 -1.39
N TRP A 137 -4.52 -10.00 -0.76
CA TRP A 137 -4.85 -10.66 0.51
C TRP A 137 -5.24 -9.65 1.61
N PHE A 138 -4.56 -8.50 1.67
CA PHE A 138 -4.83 -7.47 2.66
C PHE A 138 -6.17 -6.75 2.39
N GLU A 139 -6.63 -6.68 1.14
CA GLU A 139 -7.93 -6.10 0.79
C GLU A 139 -9.04 -7.00 1.33
N ILE A 140 -8.94 -8.32 1.10
CA ILE A 140 -9.90 -9.30 1.59
C ILE A 140 -9.90 -9.33 3.12
N TYR A 141 -8.71 -9.29 3.75
CA TYR A 141 -8.58 -9.33 5.21
C TYR A 141 -9.21 -8.10 5.86
N ASN A 142 -8.89 -6.89 5.37
CA ASN A 142 -9.50 -5.66 5.88
C ASN A 142 -11.03 -5.66 5.73
N VAL A 143 -11.55 -6.18 4.62
CA VAL A 143 -13.00 -6.25 4.39
C VAL A 143 -13.66 -7.31 5.28
N ALA A 144 -12.98 -8.43 5.58
CA ALA A 144 -13.47 -9.39 6.56
C ALA A 144 -13.59 -8.75 7.96
N LEU A 145 -12.59 -7.96 8.39
CA LEU A 145 -12.69 -7.17 9.62
C LEU A 145 -13.82 -6.13 9.56
N ALA A 146 -14.04 -5.49 8.40
CA ALA A 146 -15.16 -4.56 8.21
C ALA A 146 -16.52 -5.26 8.38
N HIS A 147 -16.67 -6.50 7.90
CA HIS A 147 -17.88 -7.30 8.14
C HIS A 147 -18.08 -7.60 9.63
N VAL A 148 -17.01 -7.91 10.37
CA VAL A 148 -17.07 -8.10 11.83
C VAL A 148 -17.48 -6.80 12.52
N ALA A 149 -16.83 -5.69 12.21
CA ALA A 149 -17.20 -4.36 12.71
C ALA A 149 -18.68 -4.05 12.45
N GLN A 150 -19.13 -4.26 11.20
CA GLN A 150 -20.50 -4.02 10.78
C GLN A 150 -21.51 -4.90 11.53
N ALA A 151 -21.18 -6.17 11.75
CA ALA A 151 -22.03 -7.10 12.51
C ALA A 151 -22.31 -6.59 13.93
N ILE A 152 -21.27 -6.07 14.58
CA ILE A 152 -21.32 -5.56 15.95
C ILE A 152 -22.15 -4.28 16.03
N ILE A 153 -21.86 -3.28 15.18
CA ILE A 153 -22.54 -1.98 15.25
C ILE A 153 -24.00 -2.07 14.81
N SER A 154 -24.31 -2.93 13.85
CA SER A 154 -25.67 -3.06 13.32
C SER A 154 -26.46 -4.20 13.94
N LYS A 155 -25.88 -4.91 14.92
CA LYS A 155 -26.48 -6.04 15.64
C LYS A 155 -27.01 -7.12 14.68
N ARG A 156 -26.21 -7.41 13.66
CA ARG A 156 -26.56 -8.29 12.53
C ARG A 156 -25.51 -9.40 12.39
N PRO A 157 -25.67 -10.52 13.10
CA PRO A 157 -24.68 -11.60 13.09
C PRO A 157 -24.49 -12.26 11.73
N GLN A 158 -25.40 -12.07 10.77
CA GLN A 158 -25.20 -12.58 9.40
C GLN A 158 -23.89 -12.07 8.76
N PHE A 159 -23.41 -10.88 9.13
CA PHE A 159 -22.15 -10.37 8.63
C PHE A 159 -20.94 -11.11 9.21
N ILE A 160 -21.07 -11.76 10.37
CA ILE A 160 -20.01 -12.63 10.91
C ILE A 160 -19.80 -13.84 10.01
N MET A 161 -20.87 -14.43 9.47
CA MET A 161 -20.76 -15.55 8.52
C MET A 161 -20.07 -15.13 7.23
N MET A 162 -20.35 -13.93 6.74
CA MET A 162 -19.64 -13.37 5.58
C MET A 162 -18.16 -13.13 5.87
N ALA A 163 -17.82 -12.65 7.07
CA ALA A 163 -16.43 -12.51 7.50
C ALA A 163 -15.72 -13.89 7.56
N ASP A 164 -16.36 -14.89 8.17
CA ASP A 164 -15.83 -16.26 8.27
C ASP A 164 -15.55 -16.87 6.89
N ASP A 165 -16.44 -16.65 5.92
CA ASP A 165 -16.28 -17.08 4.53
C ASP A 165 -15.10 -16.37 3.85
N LEU A 166 -14.92 -15.05 4.06
CA LEU A 166 -13.77 -14.32 3.54
C LEU A 166 -12.44 -14.79 4.15
N PHE A 167 -12.41 -15.07 5.46
CA PHE A 167 -11.24 -15.67 6.11
C PHE A 167 -10.95 -17.08 5.57
N GLU A 168 -11.99 -17.88 5.33
CA GLU A 168 -11.84 -19.20 4.71
C GLU A 168 -11.28 -19.11 3.28
N GLN A 169 -11.81 -18.17 2.49
CA GLN A 169 -11.32 -17.90 1.15
C GLN A 169 -9.84 -17.50 1.20
N LEU A 170 -9.44 -16.63 2.13
CA LEU A 170 -8.04 -16.26 2.31
C LEU A 170 -7.13 -17.43 2.70
N GLN A 171 -7.57 -18.27 3.64
CA GLN A 171 -6.83 -19.48 4.03
C GLN A 171 -6.62 -20.41 2.83
N LYS A 172 -7.64 -20.57 1.97
CA LYS A 172 -7.56 -21.42 0.76
C LYS A 172 -6.81 -20.77 -0.39
N PHE A 173 -6.95 -19.46 -0.57
CA PHE A 173 -6.28 -18.70 -1.64
C PHE A 173 -4.76 -18.74 -1.47
N ASN A 174 -4.29 -18.74 -0.23
CA ASN A 174 -2.87 -18.85 0.11
C ASN A 174 -2.27 -20.25 -0.18
N ILE A 175 -3.11 -21.27 -0.41
CA ILE A 175 -2.68 -22.61 -0.85
C ILE A 175 -2.39 -22.63 -2.37
N GLY A 176 -2.82 -21.60 -3.12
CA GLY A 176 -2.67 -21.51 -4.58
C GLY A 176 -2.07 -20.21 -5.12
N SER A 177 -1.63 -19.27 -4.28
CA SER A 177 -1.11 -17.97 -4.72
C SER A 177 0.42 -17.93 -4.83
N HIS A 178 0.94 -17.38 -5.94
CA HIS A 178 2.35 -17.16 -6.30
C HIS A 178 3.13 -16.17 -5.42
N TYR A 179 2.77 -16.01 -4.14
CA TYR A 179 3.55 -15.23 -3.18
C TYR A 179 4.01 -16.17 -2.08
N ALA A 180 5.32 -16.38 -1.99
CA ALA A 180 5.93 -17.15 -0.91
C ALA A 180 5.82 -16.38 0.41
N TYR A 181 4.63 -16.37 1.01
CA TYR A 181 4.55 -16.37 2.46
C TYR A 181 4.90 -17.79 2.88
N ASP A 182 6.12 -17.99 3.39
CA ASP A 182 6.62 -19.27 3.94
C ASP A 182 5.75 -19.82 5.10
N ASN A 183 4.74 -19.05 5.53
CA ASN A 183 3.72 -19.45 6.48
C ASN A 183 2.36 -19.47 5.77
N GLU A 184 1.68 -20.62 5.79
CA GLU A 184 0.22 -20.64 5.70
C GLU A 184 -0.31 -19.52 6.61
N MET A 185 -1.10 -18.60 6.06
CA MET A 185 -1.66 -17.51 6.86
C MET A 185 -2.65 -18.13 7.84
N ASP A 186 -2.16 -18.35 9.06
CA ASP A 186 -2.92 -18.97 10.14
C ASP A 186 -3.99 -17.99 10.63
N LEU A 187 -5.17 -18.08 10.00
CA LEU A 187 -6.35 -17.34 10.38
C LEU A 187 -7.23 -18.12 11.38
N ALA A 188 -6.71 -19.18 12.03
CA ALA A 188 -7.50 -19.98 12.97
C ALA A 188 -8.06 -19.14 14.11
N LEU A 189 -7.36 -18.10 14.52
CA LEU A 189 -7.79 -17.18 15.56
C LEU A 189 -9.02 -16.35 15.13
N GLU A 190 -8.99 -15.78 13.93
CA GLU A 190 -10.10 -15.03 13.33
C GLU A 190 -11.32 -15.94 13.12
N ARG A 191 -11.11 -17.18 12.63
CA ARG A 191 -12.15 -18.20 12.46
C ARG A 191 -12.74 -18.62 13.82
N ALA A 192 -11.91 -18.73 14.85
CA ALA A 192 -12.35 -19.01 16.22
C ALA A 192 -13.21 -17.87 16.78
N PHE A 193 -12.83 -16.62 16.53
CA PHE A 193 -13.60 -15.45 16.95
C PHE A 193 -14.91 -15.30 16.20
N CYS A 194 -14.95 -15.56 14.89
CA CYS A 194 -16.20 -15.62 14.14
C CYS A 194 -17.14 -16.67 14.72
N SER A 195 -16.62 -17.87 15.03
CA SER A 195 -17.39 -18.94 15.69
C SER A 195 -17.90 -18.50 17.07
N LEU A 196 -17.05 -17.86 17.88
CA LEU A 196 -17.42 -17.37 19.20
C LEU A 196 -18.43 -16.23 19.15
N LEU A 197 -18.44 -15.38 18.12
CA LEU A 197 -19.38 -14.27 17.91
C LEU A 197 -20.77 -14.71 17.44
N VAL A 198 -20.90 -15.94 16.95
CA VAL A 198 -22.18 -16.59 16.66
C VAL A 198 -22.55 -17.61 17.75
N GLY A 199 -21.94 -17.55 18.93
CA GLY A 199 -22.25 -18.41 20.07
C GLY A 199 -21.78 -19.87 19.95
N ASP A 200 -20.94 -20.21 18.97
CA ASP A 200 -20.39 -21.56 18.81
C ASP A 200 -19.05 -21.70 19.56
N VAL A 201 -19.15 -21.94 20.87
CA VAL A 201 -17.99 -22.12 21.75
C VAL A 201 -17.21 -23.39 21.40
N SER A 202 -17.90 -24.46 20.97
CA SER A 202 -17.24 -25.73 20.63
C SER A 202 -16.34 -25.56 19.41
N LYS A 203 -16.85 -24.94 18.33
CA LYS A 203 -16.07 -24.68 17.12
C LYS A 203 -14.95 -23.66 17.37
N CYS A 204 -15.18 -22.67 18.24
CA CYS A 204 -14.12 -21.77 18.70
C CYS A 204 -12.96 -22.54 19.35
N ARG A 205 -13.26 -23.44 20.30
CA ARG A 205 -12.23 -24.27 20.98
C ARG A 205 -11.49 -25.20 20.02
N MET A 206 -12.21 -25.75 19.05
CA MET A 206 -11.65 -26.60 17.99
C MET A 206 -10.61 -25.82 17.16
N TRP A 207 -10.98 -24.63 16.68
CA TRP A 207 -10.06 -23.78 15.90
C TRP A 207 -8.81 -23.39 16.69
N LEU A 208 -8.95 -23.09 17.97
CA LEU A 208 -7.81 -22.75 18.85
C LEU A 208 -6.99 -23.97 19.31
N GLY A 209 -7.37 -25.19 18.90
CA GLY A 209 -6.69 -26.41 19.30
C GLY A 209 -6.70 -26.65 20.83
N ILE A 210 -7.67 -26.08 21.56
CA ILE A 210 -7.72 -26.15 23.03
C ILE A 210 -7.84 -27.61 23.49
N ASP A 211 -8.74 -28.34 22.84
CA ASP A 211 -9.08 -29.73 23.18
C ASP A 211 -8.20 -30.77 22.47
N ASN A 212 -7.27 -30.34 21.60
CA ASN A 212 -6.37 -31.21 20.84
C ASN A 212 -4.93 -30.73 20.92
N GLU A 213 -4.11 -31.39 21.75
CA GLU A 213 -2.69 -31.06 21.93
C GLU A 213 -1.85 -31.19 20.65
N SER A 214 -2.29 -32.01 19.70
CA SER A 214 -1.60 -32.22 18.41
C SER A 214 -2.13 -31.29 17.30
N SER A 215 -3.02 -30.36 17.62
CA SER A 215 -3.57 -29.43 16.62
C SER A 215 -2.48 -28.48 16.09
N PRO A 216 -2.37 -28.27 14.77
CA PRO A 216 -1.41 -27.32 14.20
C PRO A 216 -1.72 -25.87 14.59
N TYR A 217 -2.97 -25.56 14.93
CA TYR A 217 -3.44 -24.22 15.32
C TYR A 217 -3.25 -23.90 16.81
N ARG A 218 -2.68 -24.84 17.58
CA ARG A 218 -2.53 -24.69 19.03
C ARG A 218 -1.34 -23.79 19.35
N ASP A 219 -1.61 -22.53 19.68
CA ASP A 219 -0.59 -21.60 20.20
C ASP A 219 -0.54 -21.61 21.75
N PRO A 220 0.60 -22.01 22.36
CA PRO A 220 0.78 -21.95 23.81
C PRO A 220 0.53 -20.59 24.45
N LYS A 221 0.85 -19.48 23.75
CA LYS A 221 0.66 -18.11 24.27
C LYS A 221 -0.82 -17.73 24.34
N ILE A 222 -1.60 -18.14 23.34
CA ILE A 222 -3.05 -17.94 23.32
C ILE A 222 -3.68 -18.73 24.48
N LEU A 223 -3.26 -19.98 24.69
CA LEU A 223 -3.73 -20.80 25.81
C LEU A 223 -3.38 -20.19 27.17
N GLU A 224 -2.14 -19.73 27.37
CA GLU A 224 -1.71 -19.05 28.60
C GLU A 224 -2.57 -17.82 28.87
N PHE A 225 -2.87 -17.01 27.84
CA PHE A 225 -3.75 -15.86 27.97
C PHE A 225 -5.16 -16.26 28.41
N ILE A 226 -5.75 -17.27 27.75
CA ILE A 226 -7.11 -17.74 28.06
C ILE A 226 -7.18 -18.24 29.51
N VAL A 227 -6.24 -19.10 29.91
CA VAL A 227 -6.20 -19.66 31.27
C VAL A 227 -6.01 -18.56 32.32
N THR A 228 -5.10 -17.60 32.08
CA THR A 228 -4.83 -16.49 33.01
C THR A 228 -6.05 -15.59 33.22
N ASN A 229 -6.89 -15.42 32.19
CA ASN A 229 -8.08 -14.59 32.23
C ASN A 229 -9.38 -15.38 32.51
N SER A 230 -9.27 -16.68 32.79
CA SER A 230 -10.39 -17.51 33.22
C SER A 230 -10.47 -17.53 34.75
N SER A 231 -11.67 -17.32 35.30
CA SER A 231 -11.85 -17.16 36.75
C SER A 231 -11.67 -18.50 37.50
N ILE A 232 -11.10 -18.44 38.71
CA ILE A 232 -10.73 -19.61 39.56
C ILE A 232 -11.96 -20.42 40.07
N SER A 233 -13.18 -19.95 39.83
CA SER A 233 -14.41 -20.43 40.50
C SER A 233 -14.96 -21.77 39.99
N GLU A 234 -14.69 -22.17 38.75
CA GLU A 234 -15.05 -23.49 38.22
C GLU A 234 -13.87 -24.07 37.44
N GLU A 235 -13.29 -25.17 37.95
CA GLU A 235 -12.21 -25.87 37.25
C GLU A 235 -12.67 -26.27 35.84
N ASN A 236 -12.01 -25.72 34.82
CA ASN A 236 -12.19 -25.93 33.37
C ASN A 236 -13.14 -24.98 32.60
N ASP A 237 -13.75 -23.97 33.21
CA ASP A 237 -14.48 -22.96 32.41
C ASP A 237 -13.52 -21.92 31.80
N LEU A 238 -13.19 -22.12 30.52
CA LEU A 238 -12.33 -21.22 29.74
C LEU A 238 -13.10 -20.08 29.06
N LEU A 239 -14.44 -20.07 29.14
CA LEU A 239 -15.28 -19.09 28.46
C LEU A 239 -14.93 -17.64 28.84
N PRO A 240 -14.66 -17.28 30.11
CA PRO A 240 -14.28 -15.91 30.45
C PRO A 240 -12.98 -15.47 29.77
N GLY A 241 -11.98 -16.36 29.69
CA GLY A 241 -10.72 -16.09 29.00
C GLY A 241 -10.90 -15.94 27.49
N LEU A 242 -11.74 -16.78 26.87
CA LEU A 242 -12.11 -16.67 25.45
C LEU A 242 -12.82 -15.35 25.15
N CYS A 243 -13.78 -14.95 25.99
CA CYS A 243 -14.48 -13.68 25.85
C CYS A 243 -13.51 -12.50 25.97
N LYS A 244 -12.58 -12.56 26.94
CA LYS A 244 -11.58 -11.51 27.12
C LYS A 244 -10.65 -11.40 25.92
N LEU A 245 -10.26 -12.52 25.34
CA LEU A 245 -9.42 -12.56 24.16
C LEU A 245 -10.15 -11.95 22.94
N LEU A 246 -11.41 -12.32 22.73
CA LEU A 246 -12.26 -11.77 21.67
C LEU A 246 -12.48 -10.25 21.82
N GLU A 247 -12.83 -9.77 23.01
CA GLU A 247 -12.97 -8.33 23.27
C GLU A 247 -11.67 -7.57 22.98
N THR A 248 -10.53 -8.17 23.32
CA THR A 248 -9.22 -7.57 23.07
C THR A 248 -8.95 -7.47 21.57
N TRP A 249 -9.20 -8.54 20.80
CA TRP A 249 -9.08 -8.51 19.35
C TRP A 249 -10.01 -7.48 18.70
N LEU A 250 -11.28 -7.41 19.14
CA LEU A 250 -12.22 -6.41 18.63
C LEU A 250 -11.73 -4.97 18.86
N ILE A 251 -11.26 -4.67 20.08
CA ILE A 251 -10.85 -3.31 20.46
C ILE A 251 -9.57 -2.86 19.76
N PHE A 252 -8.59 -3.75 19.61
CA PHE A 252 -7.26 -3.37 19.13
C PHE A 252 -7.03 -3.67 17.66
N GLU A 253 -7.71 -4.66 17.07
CA GLU A 253 -7.52 -5.04 15.66
C GLU A 253 -8.70 -4.65 14.78
N VAL A 254 -9.94 -4.92 15.19
CA VAL A 254 -11.12 -4.70 14.34
C VAL A 254 -11.56 -3.24 14.34
N PHE A 255 -11.87 -2.69 15.52
CA PHE A 255 -12.49 -1.37 15.64
C PHE A 255 -11.65 -0.19 15.14
N PRO A 256 -10.31 -0.18 15.27
CA PRO A 256 -9.51 0.93 14.76
C PRO A 256 -9.54 1.08 13.22
N ARG A 257 -9.88 0.00 12.50
CA ARG A 257 -9.84 -0.08 11.02
C ARG A 257 -10.99 0.65 10.33
N SER A 258 -12.10 0.88 11.03
CA SER A 258 -13.28 1.58 10.48
C SER A 258 -13.62 2.81 11.30
N ARG A 259 -14.05 3.88 10.62
CA ARG A 259 -14.27 5.18 11.25
C ARG A 259 -15.42 5.20 12.25
N ASP A 260 -16.46 4.42 12.00
CA ASP A 260 -17.67 4.28 12.83
C ASP A 260 -17.46 3.38 14.06
N THR A 261 -16.41 2.57 14.10
CA THR A 261 -16.02 1.79 15.27
C THR A 261 -14.81 2.34 16.02
N ARG A 262 -14.04 3.25 15.43
CA ARG A 262 -12.81 3.76 16.05
C ARG A 262 -13.11 4.44 17.40
N GLY A 263 -12.47 3.95 18.46
CA GLY A 263 -12.65 4.47 19.82
C GLY A 263 -13.95 4.05 20.48
N MET A 264 -14.72 3.15 19.87
CA MET A 264 -15.94 2.59 20.45
C MET A 264 -15.64 1.87 21.76
N GLN A 265 -16.43 2.14 22.79
CA GLN A 265 -16.48 1.31 23.99
C GLN A 265 -17.36 0.10 23.70
N PHE A 266 -16.85 -1.09 23.96
CA PHE A 266 -17.53 -2.34 23.63
C PHE A 266 -17.44 -3.31 24.79
N ARG A 267 -18.54 -4.04 25.01
CA ARG A 267 -18.61 -5.20 25.90
C ARG A 267 -19.36 -6.29 25.18
N LEU A 268 -18.86 -7.52 25.28
CA LEU A 268 -19.43 -8.65 24.58
C LEU A 268 -20.83 -8.99 25.10
N GLY A 269 -21.10 -8.76 26.40
CA GLY A 269 -22.44 -8.92 26.97
C GLY A 269 -23.49 -8.04 26.30
N ASP A 270 -23.18 -6.76 26.02
CA ASP A 270 -24.10 -5.82 25.36
C ASP A 270 -24.42 -6.24 23.90
N TYR A 271 -23.61 -7.11 23.29
CA TYR A 271 -23.90 -7.72 22.00
C TYR A 271 -24.82 -8.94 22.13
N TYR A 272 -24.56 -9.81 23.11
CA TYR A 272 -25.38 -11.00 23.35
C TYR A 272 -26.73 -10.76 24.02
N ASP A 273 -26.90 -9.62 24.70
CA ASP A 273 -28.17 -9.18 25.26
C ASP A 273 -29.10 -8.51 24.22
N ASP A 274 -28.63 -8.30 22.99
CA ASP A 274 -29.41 -7.64 21.95
C ASP A 274 -30.49 -8.56 21.34
N PRO A 275 -31.76 -8.13 21.22
CA PRO A 275 -32.85 -8.97 20.68
C PRO A 275 -32.65 -9.46 19.25
N GLU A 276 -32.02 -8.66 18.37
CA GLU A 276 -31.79 -9.06 16.98
C GLU A 276 -30.70 -10.14 16.89
N VAL A 277 -29.68 -10.02 17.74
CA VAL A 277 -28.64 -11.04 17.89
C VAL A 277 -29.24 -12.33 18.43
N LEU A 278 -29.99 -12.28 19.53
CA LEU A 278 -30.64 -13.46 20.12
C LEU A 278 -31.59 -14.16 19.13
N SER A 279 -32.39 -13.39 18.39
CA SER A 279 -33.28 -13.89 17.34
C SER A 279 -32.51 -14.62 16.23
N TYR A 280 -31.34 -14.12 15.85
CA TYR A 280 -30.47 -14.80 14.89
C TYR A 280 -29.91 -16.11 15.46
N LEU A 281 -29.41 -16.10 16.70
CA LEU A 281 -28.84 -17.28 17.35
C LEU A 281 -29.89 -18.38 17.55
N GLU A 282 -31.12 -18.01 17.91
CA GLU A 282 -32.26 -18.95 18.01
C GLU A 282 -32.53 -19.66 16.68
N ARG A 283 -32.41 -18.96 15.54
CA ARG A 283 -32.57 -19.58 14.21
C ARG A 283 -31.41 -20.52 13.85
N MET A 284 -30.22 -20.27 14.40
CA MET A 284 -29.05 -21.13 14.23
C MET A 284 -29.07 -22.34 15.18
N GLU A 285 -29.97 -22.35 16.17
CA GLU A 285 -30.05 -23.41 17.17
C GLU A 285 -30.36 -24.77 16.50
N GLY A 286 -29.49 -25.75 16.75
CA GLY A 286 -29.52 -27.06 16.09
C GLY A 286 -28.17 -27.39 15.43
N GLY A 287 -27.85 -28.68 15.28
CA GLY A 287 -26.57 -29.11 14.70
C GLY A 287 -25.43 -29.34 15.69
N GLY A 288 -25.72 -29.39 17.01
CA GLY A 288 -24.77 -29.79 18.05
C GLY A 288 -24.12 -28.64 18.83
N ALA A 289 -24.33 -27.40 18.43
CA ALA A 289 -23.96 -26.19 19.19
C ALA A 289 -25.17 -25.65 19.99
N SER A 290 -24.89 -25.05 21.15
CA SER A 290 -25.90 -24.43 22.03
C SER A 290 -25.72 -22.91 22.05
N HIS A 291 -26.09 -22.26 20.94
CA HIS A 291 -25.81 -20.86 20.69
C HIS A 291 -26.46 -19.93 21.72
N LEU A 292 -27.72 -20.21 22.07
CA LEU A 292 -28.44 -19.42 23.09
C LEU A 292 -27.89 -19.63 24.51
N ALA A 293 -27.43 -20.84 24.83
CA ALA A 293 -26.82 -21.10 26.13
C ALA A 293 -25.49 -20.36 26.29
N ALA A 294 -24.67 -20.34 25.22
CA ALA A 294 -23.46 -19.56 25.16
C ALA A 294 -23.74 -18.06 25.29
N ALA A 295 -24.73 -17.53 24.55
CA ALA A 295 -25.15 -16.14 24.63
C ALA A 295 -25.53 -15.73 26.06
N ALA A 296 -26.36 -16.52 26.74
CA ALA A 296 -26.77 -16.26 28.11
C ALA A 296 -25.59 -16.30 29.11
N ALA A 297 -24.64 -17.21 28.92
CA ALA A 297 -23.43 -17.29 29.73
C ALA A 297 -22.54 -16.05 29.53
N ILE A 298 -22.32 -15.63 28.29
CA ILE A 298 -21.48 -14.47 27.96
C ILE A 298 -22.12 -13.16 28.44
N ALA A 299 -23.42 -12.98 28.25
CA ALA A 299 -24.19 -11.87 28.80
C ALA A 299 -24.03 -11.75 30.32
N LYS A 300 -24.17 -12.88 31.03
CA LYS A 300 -23.99 -12.96 32.48
C LYS A 300 -22.57 -12.57 32.90
N LEU A 301 -21.54 -13.00 32.17
CA LEU A 301 -20.15 -12.62 32.44
C LEU A 301 -19.94 -11.10 32.31
N GLY A 302 -20.51 -10.48 31.28
CA GLY A 302 -20.45 -9.02 31.07
C GLY A 302 -21.10 -8.22 32.20
N ALA A 303 -22.26 -8.70 32.69
CA ALA A 303 -22.95 -8.08 33.83
C ALA A 303 -22.13 -8.18 35.13
N GLN A 304 -21.43 -9.30 35.36
CA GLN A 304 -20.60 -9.52 36.54
C GLN A 304 -19.29 -8.72 36.52
N ALA A 305 -18.66 -8.56 35.34
CA ALA A 305 -17.43 -7.78 35.19
C ALA A 305 -17.63 -6.27 35.48
N THR A 306 -18.83 -5.74 35.23
CA THR A 306 -19.18 -4.34 35.49
C THR A 306 -19.18 -4.01 36.99
N ALA A 307 -19.31 -5.01 37.87
CA ALA A 307 -19.26 -4.84 39.32
C ALA A 307 -17.83 -4.78 39.91
N ALA A 308 -16.78 -5.01 39.11
CA ALA A 308 -15.40 -5.18 39.59
C ALA A 308 -14.35 -4.22 38.97
N LEU A 309 -14.75 -3.20 38.20
CA LEU A 309 -13.83 -2.43 37.35
C LEU A 309 -13.01 -1.36 38.09
N GLY A 310 -11.82 -1.75 38.53
CA GLY A 310 -10.65 -0.88 38.62
C GLY A 310 -9.41 -1.69 38.22
N THR A 311 -8.52 -1.14 37.37
CA THR A 311 -7.15 -1.64 37.06
C THR A 311 -6.94 -2.79 36.04
N VAL A 312 -7.46 -2.68 34.80
CA VAL A 312 -6.94 -3.50 33.66
C VAL A 312 -6.68 -2.66 32.41
N LYS A 313 -5.67 -1.77 32.44
CA LYS A 313 -5.20 -1.07 31.23
C LYS A 313 -3.75 -1.36 30.84
N SER A 314 -2.89 -1.79 31.75
CA SER A 314 -1.46 -2.02 31.44
C SER A 314 -1.13 -3.48 31.07
N ASN A 315 -1.67 -4.46 31.80
CA ASN A 315 -1.33 -5.87 31.59
C ASN A 315 -1.96 -6.46 30.32
N ALA A 316 -3.17 -6.02 29.94
CA ALA A 316 -3.84 -6.49 28.73
C ALA A 316 -3.09 -6.08 27.46
N ILE A 317 -2.51 -4.86 27.42
CA ILE A 317 -1.74 -4.36 26.28
C ILE A 317 -0.40 -5.12 26.14
N GLN A 318 0.31 -5.38 27.25
CA GLN A 318 1.55 -6.16 27.21
C GLN A 318 1.32 -7.63 26.83
N ALA A 319 0.20 -8.22 27.25
CA ALA A 319 -0.18 -9.58 26.86
C ALA A 319 -0.63 -9.64 25.40
N PHE A 320 -1.35 -8.61 24.92
CA PHE A 320 -1.77 -8.47 23.53
C PHE A 320 -0.58 -8.37 22.57
N ASN A 321 0.42 -7.52 22.86
CA ASN A 321 1.63 -7.41 22.03
C ASN A 321 2.47 -8.70 21.96
N LYS A 322 2.29 -9.63 22.90
CA LYS A 322 2.96 -10.95 22.88
C LYS A 322 2.26 -11.98 21.99
N VAL A 323 0.95 -11.84 21.82
CA VAL A 323 0.06 -12.73 21.04
C VAL A 323 -0.09 -12.23 19.60
N PHE A 324 -0.08 -10.91 19.39
CA PHE A 324 -0.25 -10.28 18.07
C PHE A 324 0.97 -9.42 17.70
N PRO A 325 2.09 -10.01 17.22
CA PRO A 325 3.25 -9.24 16.77
C PRO A 325 3.02 -8.47 15.44
N LEU A 326 1.95 -8.77 14.70
CA LEU A 326 1.65 -8.18 13.38
C LEU A 326 1.43 -6.66 13.42
N ILE A 327 0.91 -6.15 14.55
CA ILE A 327 0.66 -4.71 14.75
C ILE A 327 1.97 -3.92 14.72
N GLU A 328 3.08 -4.53 15.13
CA GLU A 328 4.42 -3.93 15.14
C GLU A 328 5.10 -3.95 13.76
N GLN A 329 4.51 -4.57 12.74
CA GLN A 329 4.98 -4.51 11.35
C GLN A 329 4.25 -3.44 10.53
N LEU A 330 2.96 -3.21 10.79
CA LEU A 330 2.18 -2.13 10.18
C LEU A 330 2.57 -0.74 10.71
N ASP A 331 2.95 -0.64 11.98
CA ASP A 331 3.38 0.64 12.59
C ASP A 331 4.85 1.00 12.24
N ARG A 332 5.68 -0.02 11.94
CA ARG A 332 7.11 0.17 11.63
C ARG A 332 7.35 0.65 10.19
N SER A 333 6.48 0.30 9.25
CA SER A 333 6.52 0.85 7.89
C SER A 333 6.10 2.32 7.84
N ALA A 334 5.26 2.77 8.78
CA ALA A 334 4.87 4.18 8.94
C ALA A 334 5.93 5.02 9.69
N MET A 335 6.73 4.41 10.56
CA MET A 335 7.74 5.11 11.37
C MET A 335 9.18 5.12 10.82
N GLU A 336 9.47 4.47 9.68
CA GLU A 336 10.85 4.49 9.14
C GLU A 336 11.29 5.82 8.50
N ASN A 337 10.41 6.85 8.49
CA ASN A 337 10.75 8.21 8.02
C ASN A 337 10.85 9.30 9.10
N THR A 338 11.00 8.95 10.37
CA THR A 338 11.42 9.96 11.37
C THR A 338 12.35 9.37 12.42
N LYS A 339 13.66 9.44 12.17
CA LYS A 339 14.65 9.31 13.25
C LYS A 339 14.71 10.62 14.02
N ASP A 340 13.95 10.68 15.10
CA ASP A 340 14.37 11.30 16.36
C ASP A 340 13.43 10.81 17.47
N GLY A 341 14.00 10.23 18.52
CA GLY A 341 13.30 9.95 19.77
C GLY A 341 14.31 9.85 20.90
N PRO A 342 13.89 9.63 22.17
CA PRO A 342 12.50 9.62 22.66
C PRO A 342 12.33 10.41 23.99
N GLY A 343 11.10 10.69 24.41
CA GLY A 343 10.83 10.92 25.83
C GLY A 343 9.61 11.77 26.19
N GLY A 344 8.58 11.09 26.70
CA GLY A 344 7.56 11.65 27.59
C GLY A 344 6.39 12.31 26.87
N TYR A 345 5.17 11.81 27.13
CA TYR A 345 3.99 12.58 27.56
C TYR A 345 2.80 11.62 27.57
N LEU A 346 2.61 10.97 28.71
CA LEU A 346 1.29 10.61 29.21
C LEU A 346 1.21 11.22 30.60
N GLU A 347 0.54 12.37 30.73
CA GLU A 347 -0.38 12.65 31.83
C GLU A 347 -1.05 14.02 31.69
N ASN A 348 -2.36 14.01 31.96
CA ASN A 348 -3.23 15.09 32.44
C ASN A 348 -3.97 15.97 31.41
N PHE A 349 -5.23 15.60 31.19
CA PHE A 349 -6.34 16.53 30.99
C PHE A 349 -6.62 17.27 32.31
N ASP A 350 -6.75 18.59 32.27
CA ASP A 350 -7.91 19.32 32.81
C ASP A 350 -7.89 20.83 32.45
N GLN A 351 -8.98 21.23 31.77
CA GLN A 351 -9.76 22.47 31.84
C GLN A 351 -9.14 23.90 31.92
N GLU A 352 -9.44 24.67 30.85
CA GLU A 352 -9.91 26.09 30.81
C GLU A 352 -8.97 27.27 31.17
N ASN A 353 -8.61 28.05 30.14
CA ASN A 353 -8.58 29.54 30.03
C ASN A 353 -7.43 30.03 29.13
N ALA A 354 -7.76 30.82 28.09
CA ALA A 354 -6.83 31.65 27.32
C ALA A 354 -6.42 32.90 28.15
N PRO A 355 -5.27 33.60 27.93
CA PRO A 355 -4.96 34.28 26.66
C PRO A 355 -3.47 34.42 26.23
N ALA A 356 -3.30 34.71 24.93
CA ALA A 356 -2.27 35.48 24.21
C ALA A 356 -0.84 35.71 24.78
N HIS A 357 0.18 35.24 24.04
CA HIS A 357 1.34 36.03 23.54
C HIS A 357 2.19 35.14 22.59
N ASP A 358 2.14 35.34 21.27
CA ASP A 358 3.16 36.00 20.42
C ASP A 358 4.63 35.62 20.69
N SER A 359 5.18 34.75 19.85
CA SER A 359 6.61 34.74 19.49
C SER A 359 6.80 34.35 18.02
N ARG A 360 6.67 35.40 17.19
CA ARG A 360 7.32 35.61 15.90
C ARG A 360 8.66 34.87 15.72
N ASN A 361 8.82 34.33 14.50
CA ASN A 361 10.03 34.29 13.66
C ASN A 361 10.40 32.88 13.17
N ALA A 362 9.80 32.49 12.04
CA ALA A 362 10.51 31.78 10.96
C ALA A 362 9.67 31.78 9.67
N ALA A 363 9.13 32.93 9.28
CA ALA A 363 8.54 33.14 7.96
C ALA A 363 9.23 34.34 7.32
N LEU A 364 10.39 34.11 6.70
CA LEU A 364 10.94 34.98 5.65
C LEU A 364 12.18 34.31 5.05
N LYS A 365 11.96 33.60 3.93
CA LYS A 365 12.80 33.61 2.72
C LYS A 365 12.23 32.61 1.71
N ILE A 366 11.24 33.08 0.94
CA ILE A 366 11.03 32.59 -0.42
C ILE A 366 11.82 33.53 -1.33
N ILE A 367 12.89 33.02 -1.93
CA ILE A 367 13.43 33.54 -3.20
C ILE A 367 13.80 32.30 -4.04
N SER A 368 12.89 32.02 -4.97
CA SER A 368 13.07 31.50 -6.34
C SER A 368 14.29 30.63 -6.71
N ALA A 369 13.94 29.55 -7.41
CA ALA A 369 14.57 29.02 -8.63
C ALA A 369 15.97 28.39 -8.52
N GLY A 370 16.02 27.09 -8.81
CA GLY A 370 17.17 26.44 -9.43
C GLY A 370 18.29 26.01 -8.49
N ALA A 371 18.58 24.71 -8.52
CA ALA A 371 19.77 24.04 -7.99
C ALA A 371 19.84 23.84 -6.47
N LEU A 372 19.66 22.59 -6.01
CA LEU A 372 20.78 21.81 -5.48
C LEU A 372 20.40 20.32 -5.37
N PHE A 373 20.85 19.54 -6.36
CA PHE A 373 21.36 18.19 -6.09
C PHE A 373 22.59 18.31 -5.19
N ALA A 374 22.80 17.30 -4.34
CA ALA A 374 23.89 17.13 -3.37
C ALA A 374 23.65 17.80 -2.02
N LEU A 375 23.33 17.01 -1.00
CA LEU A 375 24.36 16.32 -0.20
C LEU A 375 23.66 15.38 0.80
N LEU A 376 23.98 14.09 0.76
CA LEU A 376 24.53 13.34 1.89
C LEU A 376 24.94 11.95 1.40
N ALA A 377 26.10 11.93 0.73
CA ALA A 377 27.03 10.82 0.88
C ALA A 377 27.99 11.16 2.03
N VAL A 378 28.45 10.10 2.69
CA VAL A 378 29.57 10.01 3.64
C VAL A 378 29.20 10.22 5.11
N ILE A 379 29.19 9.13 5.88
CA ILE A 379 30.31 8.75 6.77
C ILE A 379 30.52 7.23 6.68
N GLY A 380 31.54 6.84 5.92
CA GLY A 380 32.35 5.65 6.15
C GLY A 380 33.81 6.11 6.26
N ALA A 381 34.61 5.38 7.04
CA ALA A 381 36.04 5.54 7.26
C ALA A 381 36.49 6.56 8.35
N LYS A 382 36.39 6.11 9.61
CA LYS A 382 37.52 6.24 10.55
C LYS A 382 38.64 5.35 10.04
N TYR A 383 39.76 5.90 9.62
CA TYR A 383 41.13 5.50 9.99
C TYR A 383 42.09 6.57 9.43
N LEU A 384 42.66 7.34 10.37
CA LEU A 384 43.91 8.14 10.43
C LEU A 384 44.89 8.16 9.22
N PRO A 385 45.95 9.03 9.20
CA PRO A 385 46.19 10.32 9.89
C PRO A 385 46.88 11.45 9.05
N ARG A 386 46.60 12.71 9.40
CA ARG A 386 47.54 13.77 9.89
C ARG A 386 48.82 14.02 9.02
N LYS A 387 49.04 15.18 8.39
CA LYS A 387 49.42 16.52 8.94
C LYS A 387 49.54 17.48 7.72
N ARG A 388 48.87 18.65 7.65
CA ARG A 388 49.21 19.99 8.21
C ARG A 388 50.36 20.74 7.46
N PRO A 389 50.34 22.09 7.39
CA PRO A 389 49.67 22.88 6.34
C PRO A 389 50.55 24.05 5.82
N LEU A 390 49.91 25.04 5.17
CA LEU A 390 50.37 26.40 4.81
C LEU A 390 50.96 26.50 3.38
N SER A 391 50.72 27.55 2.58
CA SER A 391 50.01 28.82 2.77
C SER A 391 49.73 29.43 1.39
N ALA A 392 48.67 30.25 1.35
CA ALA A 392 48.27 31.10 0.23
C ALA A 392 49.39 32.00 -0.31
N ILE A 393 49.26 32.45 -1.57
CA ILE A 393 49.31 33.86 -1.98
C ILE A 393 48.79 34.02 -3.43
N ARG A 394 47.67 34.74 -3.49
CA ARG A 394 47.17 35.77 -4.42
C ARG A 394 48.03 36.21 -5.64
N SER A 395 47.26 36.64 -6.66
CA SER A 395 47.55 37.65 -7.70
C SER A 395 48.36 37.17 -8.91
N GLU A 396 48.14 37.58 -10.15
CA GLU A 396 47.13 38.31 -10.93
C GLU A 396 47.84 38.59 -12.28
N HIS A 397 47.13 38.59 -13.42
CA HIS A 397 47.59 39.07 -14.75
C HIS A 397 48.77 38.29 -15.39
N GLY A 398 48.90 38.06 -16.70
CA GLY A 398 48.23 38.48 -17.91
C GLY A 398 49.23 38.28 -19.08
N SER A 399 48.73 37.84 -20.24
CA SER A 399 49.30 37.97 -21.59
C SER A 399 50.65 37.34 -22.01
N VAL A 400 50.52 36.43 -22.99
CA VAL A 400 51.19 36.40 -24.32
C VAL A 400 52.66 35.93 -24.46
N ALA A 401 52.75 34.72 -25.05
CA ALA A 401 53.62 34.22 -26.13
C ALA A 401 55.16 34.36 -26.07
N VAL A 402 55.88 33.26 -26.33
CA VAL A 402 56.52 32.93 -27.64
C VAL A 402 57.52 31.75 -27.47
N ALA A 403 57.49 30.85 -28.47
CA ALA A 403 58.54 29.95 -28.98
C ALA A 403 58.93 28.63 -28.26
N ASN A 404 58.47 27.54 -28.89
CA ASN A 404 59.22 26.37 -29.39
C ASN A 404 60.49 25.89 -28.66
N SER A 405 60.45 24.64 -28.17
CA SER A 405 61.20 23.52 -28.77
C SER A 405 60.93 22.19 -28.05
N VAL A 406 60.38 21.25 -28.81
CA VAL A 406 60.64 19.78 -28.87
C VAL A 406 61.16 19.12 -27.59
N ASP A 407 60.38 18.24 -26.96
CA ASP A 407 60.56 16.78 -27.11
C ASP A 407 59.46 15.97 -26.39
N SER A 408 58.88 15.10 -27.20
CA SER A 408 58.02 13.93 -26.99
C SER A 408 58.01 13.31 -25.58
N THR A 409 56.81 13.26 -24.98
CA THR A 409 56.37 12.12 -24.17
C THR A 409 54.87 11.98 -24.37
N ASP A 410 54.49 10.99 -25.18
CA ASP A 410 53.12 10.53 -25.38
C ASP A 410 52.53 10.10 -24.03
N ASP A 411 51.50 10.82 -23.60
CA ASP A 411 50.52 10.35 -22.61
C ASP A 411 49.15 10.42 -23.32
N PRO A 412 48.44 9.30 -23.52
CA PRO A 412 47.17 9.30 -24.23
C PRO A 412 46.08 9.80 -23.28
N ALA A 413 45.96 11.12 -23.14
CA ALA A 413 44.75 11.72 -22.62
C ALA A 413 43.67 11.56 -23.70
N LEU A 414 42.80 10.57 -23.49
CA LEU A 414 41.55 10.39 -24.22
C LEU A 414 40.81 11.73 -24.29
N ASP A 415 40.77 12.33 -25.48
CA ASP A 415 39.65 13.17 -25.88
C ASP A 415 38.39 12.30 -25.71
N GLU A 416 37.65 12.47 -24.60
CA GLU A 416 36.28 11.95 -24.56
C GLU A 416 35.47 12.81 -25.55
N ASP A 417 35.30 12.27 -26.76
CA ASP A 417 34.29 12.73 -27.71
C ASP A 417 32.97 12.98 -26.94
N PRO A 418 32.26 14.09 -27.22
CA PRO A 418 30.97 14.34 -26.59
C PRO A 418 30.05 13.15 -26.85
N VAL A 419 29.73 12.39 -25.80
CA VAL A 419 28.91 11.18 -25.87
C VAL A 419 27.61 11.50 -26.61
N HIS A 420 27.53 11.06 -27.87
CA HIS A 420 26.37 11.27 -28.70
C HIS A 420 25.26 10.33 -28.23
N ILE A 421 24.38 10.84 -27.36
CA ILE A 421 23.20 10.11 -26.90
C ILE A 421 22.24 9.99 -28.09
N PRO A 422 21.97 8.79 -28.62
CA PRO A 422 20.98 8.63 -29.67
C PRO A 422 19.63 9.07 -29.12
N ARG A 423 19.04 10.10 -29.73
CA ARG A 423 17.72 10.61 -29.35
C ARG A 423 16.69 9.49 -29.51
N MET A 424 15.84 9.30 -28.50
CA MET A 424 14.75 8.33 -28.57
C MET A 424 13.77 8.72 -29.69
N ASP A 425 13.61 7.86 -30.70
CA ASP A 425 12.62 7.99 -31.75
C ASP A 425 11.74 6.73 -31.82
N ALA A 426 10.66 6.76 -32.61
CA ALA A 426 9.69 5.66 -32.70
C ALA A 426 10.34 4.32 -33.07
N LYS A 427 11.34 4.36 -33.97
CA LYS A 427 12.00 3.14 -34.42
C LYS A 427 12.91 2.57 -33.33
N LEU A 428 13.71 3.41 -32.69
CA LEU A 428 14.58 2.99 -31.59
C LEU A 428 13.76 2.45 -30.41
N ALA A 429 12.65 3.11 -30.07
CA ALA A 429 11.73 2.65 -29.03
C ALA A 429 11.12 1.28 -29.37
N GLU A 430 10.64 1.10 -30.60
CA GLU A 430 10.12 -0.18 -31.08
C GLU A 430 11.19 -1.28 -31.02
N ASP A 431 12.41 -0.99 -31.48
CA ASP A 431 13.54 -1.93 -31.44
C ASP A 431 13.87 -2.36 -30.00
N ILE A 432 13.83 -1.44 -29.03
CA ILE A 432 14.04 -1.74 -27.60
C ILE A 432 12.90 -2.60 -27.05
N VAL A 433 11.64 -2.27 -27.34
CA VAL A 433 10.48 -3.04 -26.87
C VAL A 433 10.48 -4.45 -27.48
N ARG A 434 10.76 -4.60 -28.78
CA ARG A 434 10.89 -5.91 -29.43
C ARG A 434 12.07 -6.72 -28.88
N LYS A 435 13.22 -6.07 -28.62
CA LYS A 435 14.36 -6.72 -27.95
C LYS A 435 13.96 -7.20 -26.56
N TRP A 436 13.24 -6.38 -25.80
CA TRP A 436 12.70 -6.76 -24.50
C TRP A 436 11.79 -7.98 -24.59
N GLN A 437 10.79 -7.98 -25.48
CA GLN A 437 9.88 -9.12 -25.65
C GLN A 437 10.61 -10.42 -26.03
N SER A 438 11.61 -10.32 -26.90
CA SER A 438 12.47 -11.45 -27.28
C SER A 438 13.26 -12.00 -26.08
N ILE A 439 13.87 -11.12 -25.27
CA ILE A 439 14.63 -11.52 -24.08
C ILE A 439 13.70 -12.09 -23.01
N LYS A 440 12.51 -11.49 -22.78
CA LYS A 440 11.46 -12.02 -21.89
C LYS A 440 11.11 -13.45 -22.27
N SER A 441 10.90 -13.72 -23.56
CA SER A 441 10.58 -15.05 -24.06
C SER A 441 11.67 -16.09 -23.80
N LYS A 442 12.95 -15.69 -23.82
CA LYS A 442 14.07 -16.61 -23.53
C LYS A 442 14.30 -16.80 -22.03
N ALA A 443 14.10 -15.74 -21.24
CA ALA A 443 14.27 -15.77 -19.80
C ALA A 443 13.18 -16.61 -19.11
N LEU A 444 11.94 -16.54 -19.61
CA LEU A 444 10.81 -17.30 -19.07
C LEU A 444 10.50 -18.59 -19.83
N GLY A 445 11.12 -18.78 -21.00
CA GLY A 445 11.00 -19.98 -21.81
C GLY A 445 11.85 -21.14 -21.27
N PRO A 446 11.85 -22.28 -21.98
CA PRO A 446 12.48 -23.52 -21.51
C PRO A 446 14.01 -23.41 -21.34
N GLU A 447 14.64 -22.38 -21.90
CA GLU A 447 16.08 -22.12 -21.79
C GLU A 447 16.46 -21.35 -20.51
N HIS A 448 15.50 -20.79 -19.78
CA HIS A 448 15.70 -20.01 -18.54
C HIS A 448 16.88 -19.03 -18.62
N SER A 449 16.99 -18.27 -19.72
CA SER A 449 18.12 -17.38 -19.98
C SER A 449 18.04 -16.06 -19.19
N VAL A 450 18.05 -16.16 -17.86
CA VAL A 450 17.89 -15.02 -16.93
C VAL A 450 18.98 -13.96 -17.12
N ALA A 451 20.22 -14.38 -17.40
CA ALA A 451 21.36 -13.46 -17.54
C ALA A 451 21.19 -12.43 -18.67
N SER A 452 20.40 -12.73 -19.70
CA SER A 452 20.16 -11.81 -20.83
C SER A 452 19.23 -10.65 -20.46
N LEU A 453 18.50 -10.70 -19.33
CA LEU A 453 17.64 -9.61 -18.87
C LEU A 453 18.41 -8.28 -18.72
N GLN A 454 19.66 -8.34 -18.24
CA GLN A 454 20.50 -7.15 -18.02
C GLN A 454 20.91 -6.43 -19.32
N GLU A 455 20.72 -7.05 -20.50
CA GLU A 455 21.03 -6.47 -21.80
C GLU A 455 20.01 -5.43 -22.26
N VAL A 456 18.83 -5.38 -21.64
CA VAL A 456 17.73 -4.48 -22.01
C VAL A 456 17.02 -3.87 -20.80
N LEU A 457 17.11 -4.51 -19.63
CA LEU A 457 16.53 -4.01 -18.39
C LEU A 457 17.59 -3.43 -17.46
N ASP A 458 17.18 -2.46 -16.66
CA ASP A 458 17.93 -1.94 -15.51
C ASP A 458 16.97 -1.63 -14.35
N GLY A 459 17.49 -1.15 -13.22
CA GLY A 459 16.69 -0.68 -12.09
C GLY A 459 15.69 -1.70 -11.56
N ASN A 460 14.47 -1.24 -11.28
CA ASN A 460 13.43 -2.08 -10.69
C ASN A 460 12.92 -3.14 -11.68
N MET A 461 12.80 -2.78 -12.96
CA MET A 461 12.38 -3.70 -14.02
C MET A 461 13.32 -4.92 -14.09
N LEU A 462 14.65 -4.70 -14.06
CA LEU A 462 15.61 -5.81 -14.06
C LEU A 462 15.44 -6.73 -12.84
N LYS A 463 15.31 -6.15 -11.64
CA LYS A 463 15.14 -6.92 -10.40
C LYS A 463 13.89 -7.81 -10.47
N VAL A 464 12.73 -7.21 -10.77
CA VAL A 464 11.44 -7.91 -10.80
C VAL A 464 11.45 -9.07 -11.81
N TRP A 465 11.95 -8.83 -13.02
CA TRP A 465 11.95 -9.87 -14.06
C TRP A 465 13.01 -10.94 -13.82
N THR A 466 14.10 -10.63 -13.12
CA THR A 466 15.10 -11.62 -12.69
C THR A 466 14.52 -12.56 -11.63
N ASP A 467 13.89 -11.99 -10.60
CA ASP A 467 13.25 -12.75 -9.52
C ASP A 467 12.16 -13.67 -10.09
N ARG A 468 11.33 -13.15 -11.01
CA ARG A 468 10.27 -13.92 -11.68
C ARG A 468 10.81 -15.05 -12.56
N ALA A 469 11.90 -14.82 -13.30
CA ALA A 469 12.48 -15.84 -14.16
C ALA A 469 13.10 -16.99 -13.34
N ALA A 470 13.78 -16.67 -12.24
CA ALA A 470 14.32 -17.65 -11.31
C ALA A 470 13.21 -18.47 -10.62
N GLU A 471 12.09 -17.82 -10.29
CA GLU A 471 10.92 -18.50 -9.72
C GLU A 471 10.30 -19.50 -10.68
N ILE A 472 10.08 -19.10 -11.94
CA ILE A 472 9.52 -19.96 -13.00
C ILE A 472 10.42 -21.19 -13.21
N GLU A 473 11.75 -21.01 -13.27
CA GLU A 473 12.71 -22.11 -13.37
C GLU A 473 12.61 -23.06 -12.16
N ARG A 474 12.53 -22.53 -10.93
CA ARG A 474 12.47 -23.33 -9.69
C ARG A 474 11.25 -24.25 -9.63
N HIS A 475 10.12 -23.84 -10.20
CA HIS A 475 8.89 -24.63 -10.21
C HIS A 475 8.79 -25.57 -11.42
N GLY A 476 9.77 -25.57 -12.33
CA GLY A 476 9.72 -26.36 -13.55
C GLY A 476 8.64 -25.88 -14.51
N TRP A 477 8.34 -24.59 -14.49
CA TRP A 477 7.40 -23.96 -15.41
C TRP A 477 8.17 -23.30 -16.53
N PHE A 478 7.56 -23.18 -17.71
CA PHE A 478 8.08 -22.27 -18.73
C PHE A 478 6.94 -21.72 -19.59
N TRP A 479 7.19 -20.53 -20.15
CA TRP A 479 6.28 -19.85 -21.04
C TRP A 479 6.83 -19.81 -22.46
N GLU A 480 6.00 -20.21 -23.43
CA GLU A 480 6.26 -20.00 -24.84
C GLU A 480 5.47 -18.77 -25.30
N TYR A 481 6.18 -17.71 -25.68
CA TYR A 481 5.57 -16.46 -26.15
C TYR A 481 5.66 -16.33 -27.66
N THR A 482 4.58 -15.85 -28.28
CA THR A 482 4.53 -15.42 -29.67
C THR A 482 4.15 -13.96 -29.73
N LEU A 483 5.06 -13.12 -30.22
CA LEU A 483 4.82 -11.69 -30.42
C LEU A 483 4.27 -11.45 -31.83
N SER A 484 3.02 -11.00 -31.92
CA SER A 484 2.35 -10.69 -33.18
C SER A 484 2.68 -9.29 -33.66
N ASP A 485 2.56 -8.29 -32.78
CA ASP A 485 2.78 -6.89 -33.14
C ASP A 485 3.26 -6.03 -31.97
N VAL A 486 3.96 -4.95 -32.30
CA VAL A 486 4.35 -3.87 -31.39
C VAL A 486 4.15 -2.55 -32.11
N THR A 487 3.26 -1.72 -31.59
CA THR A 487 3.02 -0.36 -32.08
C THR A 487 3.45 0.63 -31.01
N ILE A 488 4.24 1.65 -31.37
CA ILE A 488 4.59 2.74 -30.46
C ILE A 488 3.52 3.83 -30.53
N ASP A 489 2.86 4.09 -29.41
CA ASP A 489 1.73 5.01 -29.30
C ASP A 489 2.21 6.44 -29.01
N SER A 490 3.12 6.60 -28.06
CA SER A 490 3.67 7.90 -27.67
C SER A 490 5.11 7.80 -27.16
N ILE A 491 5.89 8.87 -27.34
CA ILE A 491 7.25 9.01 -26.81
C ILE A 491 7.43 10.39 -26.21
N THR A 492 7.81 10.45 -24.94
CA THR A 492 8.16 11.68 -24.22
C THR A 492 9.61 11.59 -23.77
N ILE A 493 10.43 12.59 -24.09
CA ILE A 493 11.87 12.59 -23.79
C ILE A 493 12.16 13.66 -22.73
N SER A 494 13.00 13.34 -21.75
CA SER A 494 13.43 14.31 -20.72
C SER A 494 14.30 15.43 -21.32
N LEU A 495 14.33 16.57 -20.63
CA LEU A 495 15.14 17.74 -21.02
C LEU A 495 16.63 17.45 -21.18
N ASP A 496 17.17 16.50 -20.41
CA ASP A 496 18.57 16.08 -20.49
C ASP A 496 18.83 15.03 -21.58
N GLY A 497 17.78 14.59 -22.29
CA GLY A 497 17.84 13.58 -23.34
C GLY A 497 18.21 12.17 -22.85
N ARG A 498 18.29 11.95 -21.53
CA ARG A 498 18.77 10.70 -20.92
C ARG A 498 17.66 9.80 -20.40
N ARG A 499 16.43 10.27 -20.38
CA ARG A 499 15.25 9.48 -20.03
C ARG A 499 14.19 9.61 -21.11
N ALA A 500 13.39 8.56 -21.27
CA ALA A 500 12.25 8.57 -22.17
C ALA A 500 11.11 7.74 -21.58
N THR A 501 9.89 8.22 -21.71
CA THR A 501 8.67 7.48 -21.45
C THR A 501 8.10 7.05 -22.79
N VAL A 502 7.91 5.75 -22.97
CA VAL A 502 7.42 5.15 -24.22
C VAL A 502 6.14 4.40 -23.92
N GLU A 503 5.05 4.77 -24.57
CA GLU A 503 3.83 3.97 -24.57
C GLU A 503 3.78 3.11 -25.82
N ALA A 504 3.49 1.82 -25.65
CA ALA A 504 3.43 0.86 -26.73
C ALA A 504 2.25 -0.09 -26.58
N THR A 505 1.57 -0.38 -27.68
CA THR A 505 0.55 -1.42 -27.75
C THR A 505 1.18 -2.70 -28.29
N ILE A 506 1.06 -3.77 -27.52
CA ILE A 506 1.68 -5.07 -27.73
C ILE A 506 0.59 -6.10 -27.97
N ASP A 507 0.76 -6.91 -29.00
CA ASP A 507 -0.11 -8.03 -29.34
C ASP A 507 0.71 -9.32 -29.19
N GLU A 508 0.40 -10.12 -28.18
CA GLU A 508 1.14 -11.35 -27.87
C GLU A 508 0.25 -12.49 -27.39
N ALA A 509 0.69 -13.71 -27.68
CA ALA A 509 0.16 -14.93 -27.10
C ALA A 509 1.21 -15.59 -26.22
N GLY A 510 0.76 -16.19 -25.11
CA GLY A 510 1.61 -16.91 -24.18
C GLY A 510 1.01 -18.27 -23.83
N GLN A 511 1.82 -19.32 -23.86
CA GLN A 511 1.44 -20.66 -23.42
C GLN A 511 2.31 -21.11 -22.24
N LEU A 512 1.68 -21.39 -21.11
CA LEU A 512 2.32 -21.93 -19.91
C LEU A 512 2.34 -23.45 -19.98
N THR A 513 3.53 -24.02 -19.77
CA THR A 513 3.70 -25.44 -19.51
C THR A 513 4.19 -25.65 -18.09
N ASP A 514 3.42 -26.39 -17.31
CA ASP A 514 3.82 -26.91 -16.01
C ASP A 514 4.32 -28.35 -16.20
N VAL A 515 5.64 -28.56 -16.05
CA VAL A 515 6.26 -29.88 -16.22
C VAL A 515 5.89 -30.83 -15.07
N THR A 516 5.52 -30.29 -13.91
CA THR A 516 5.16 -31.06 -12.71
C THR A 516 3.69 -31.49 -12.72
N GLU A 517 2.80 -30.59 -13.16
CA GLU A 517 1.36 -30.81 -13.16
C GLU A 517 0.71 -30.26 -14.45
N PRO A 518 0.59 -31.07 -15.52
CA PRO A 518 0.05 -30.62 -16.81
C PRO A 518 -1.41 -30.11 -16.78
N ARG A 519 -2.13 -30.29 -15.66
CA ARG A 519 -3.46 -29.71 -15.44
C ARG A 519 -3.43 -28.20 -15.21
N ASN A 520 -2.28 -27.65 -14.85
CA ASN A 520 -2.06 -26.22 -14.60
C ASN A 520 -1.58 -25.48 -15.86
N ASN A 521 -1.48 -26.17 -17.01
CA ASN A 521 -1.18 -25.54 -18.28
C ASN A 521 -2.26 -24.50 -18.62
N ASP A 522 -1.81 -23.34 -19.07
CA ASP A 522 -2.68 -22.22 -19.41
C ASP A 522 -2.20 -21.58 -20.72
N SER A 523 -3.07 -20.79 -21.34
CA SER A 523 -2.73 -20.05 -22.55
C SER A 523 -3.55 -18.77 -22.64
N TYR A 524 -2.95 -17.73 -23.18
CA TYR A 524 -3.65 -16.50 -23.50
C TYR A 524 -3.21 -15.94 -24.85
N ASP A 525 -4.06 -15.09 -25.41
CA ASP A 525 -3.83 -14.28 -26.59
C ASP A 525 -4.44 -12.92 -26.31
N THR A 526 -3.63 -11.87 -26.25
CA THR A 526 -4.06 -10.57 -25.76
C THR A 526 -3.31 -9.42 -26.42
N LYS A 527 -4.05 -8.32 -26.59
CA LYS A 527 -3.51 -7.04 -27.06
C LYS A 527 -3.66 -6.01 -25.95
N TYR A 528 -2.56 -5.42 -25.52
CA TYR A 528 -2.53 -4.54 -24.36
C TYR A 528 -1.55 -3.38 -24.56
N THR A 529 -1.83 -2.24 -23.93
CA THR A 529 -0.97 -1.07 -23.95
C THR A 529 -0.12 -1.03 -22.69
N THR A 530 1.17 -0.74 -22.85
CA THR A 530 2.13 -0.57 -21.76
C THR A 530 2.81 0.79 -21.83
N ARG A 531 3.25 1.27 -20.68
CA ARG A 531 4.16 2.41 -20.54
C ARG A 531 5.48 1.92 -20.00
N TYR A 532 6.57 2.26 -20.66
CA TYR A 532 7.94 1.99 -20.24
C TYR A 532 8.64 3.28 -19.88
N GLU A 533 9.33 3.29 -18.74
CA GLU A 533 10.36 4.28 -18.46
C GLU A 533 11.70 3.72 -18.89
N MET A 534 12.44 4.51 -19.66
CA MET A 534 13.73 4.15 -20.19
C MET A 534 14.78 5.17 -19.76
N ALA A 535 15.99 4.69 -19.48
CA ALA A 535 17.14 5.52 -19.15
C ALA A 535 18.35 5.15 -20.01
N PHE A 536 19.11 6.16 -20.42
CA PHE A 536 20.35 5.98 -21.16
C PHE A 536 21.54 5.86 -20.19
N SER A 537 22.25 4.74 -20.27
CA SER A 537 23.50 4.50 -19.56
C SER A 537 24.69 4.56 -20.50
N LYS A 538 25.76 5.29 -20.11
CA LYS A 538 26.98 5.45 -20.93
C LYS A 538 27.65 4.12 -21.31
N LEU A 539 27.49 3.08 -20.49
CA LEU A 539 28.11 1.77 -20.69
C LEU A 539 27.16 0.73 -21.29
N GLY A 540 25.85 1.02 -21.33
CA GLY A 540 24.81 0.02 -21.62
C GLY A 540 23.73 0.45 -22.60
N GLY A 541 23.78 1.67 -23.13
CA GLY A 541 22.74 2.20 -24.02
C GLY A 541 21.43 2.49 -23.30
N TRP A 542 20.35 2.58 -24.06
CA TRP A 542 18.99 2.72 -23.52
C TRP A 542 18.52 1.40 -22.91
N LYS A 543 18.02 1.47 -21.68
CA LYS A 543 17.45 0.34 -20.95
C LYS A 543 16.11 0.71 -20.34
N ILE A 544 15.23 -0.27 -20.21
CA ILE A 544 13.95 -0.13 -19.52
C ILE A 544 14.19 -0.23 -18.02
N THR A 545 13.88 0.82 -17.28
CA THR A 545 14.05 0.89 -15.83
C THR A 545 12.78 0.57 -15.07
N GLU A 546 11.62 0.89 -15.66
CA GLU A 546 10.28 0.63 -15.12
C GLU A 546 9.28 0.33 -16.24
N GLY A 547 8.17 -0.33 -15.91
CA GLY A 547 7.11 -0.62 -16.87
C GLY A 547 5.77 -0.92 -16.21
N ALA A 548 4.68 -0.43 -16.80
CA ALA A 548 3.32 -0.63 -16.34
C ALA A 548 2.38 -0.95 -17.50
N VAL A 549 1.38 -1.81 -17.28
CA VAL A 549 0.31 -2.07 -18.25
C VAL A 549 -0.81 -1.05 -18.03
N LEU A 550 -1.16 -0.29 -19.07
CA LEU A 550 -2.16 0.80 -19.01
C LEU A 550 -3.58 0.32 -19.32
N LYS A 551 -3.73 -0.63 -20.24
CA LYS A 551 -5.05 -1.13 -20.71
C LYS A 551 -4.91 -2.48 -21.40
N SER A 552 -5.81 -3.43 -21.13
CA SER A 552 -5.96 -4.70 -21.87
C SER A 552 -7.30 -4.72 -22.58
#